data_AF-A0A6B1GVN2-F1
#
_entry.id   AF-A0A6B1GVN2-F1
#
_cell.length_a   1.000
_cell.length_b   1.000
_cell.length_c   1.000
_cell.angle_alpha   90.00
_cell.angle_beta   90.00
_cell.angle_gamma   90.00
#
_symmetry.space_group_name_H-M   'P 1'
#
loop_
_entity.id
_entity.type
_entity.pdbx_description
1 polymer ?
#
loop_
_entity_poly.entity_id
_entity_poly.type
_entity_poly.pdbx_seq_one_letter_code
_entity_poly.pdbx_strand_id
1 'polypeptide(L)'
;MPDDGSRITTPYGAWPSPISARSVAEGARRIDDLAAIGNDVCWLERRPGEGGRNVLVRLAPDGSTRIITPDGFDVRSRVHEYGGGAFLPFAGAGVHAFVNFADQRVYLATAHTTIPLTPADNSRYADLVFDPCRHRLLAVQERPSASGGDEPAALVALPLPTDLPD
;
A
#
# COMPACT_ATOMS: atom_id res chain seq x y z
N MET A 1 -33.49 19.15 -1.40
CA MET A 1 -33.94 20.55 -1.54
C MET A 1 -34.37 20.76 -2.97
N PRO A 2 -35.58 21.24 -3.26
CA PRO A 2 -35.96 21.58 -4.63
C PRO A 2 -35.19 22.84 -5.06
N ASP A 3 -34.60 22.78 -6.24
CA ASP A 3 -33.83 23.86 -6.87
C ASP A 3 -34.82 24.74 -7.66
N ASP A 4 -35.04 25.99 -7.24
CA ASP A 4 -36.01 26.90 -7.88
C ASP A 4 -35.49 27.58 -9.15
N GLY A 5 -34.26 27.25 -9.58
CA GLY A 5 -33.67 27.73 -10.82
C GLY A 5 -33.35 29.23 -10.84
N SER A 6 -33.52 29.95 -9.73
CA SER A 6 -33.17 31.37 -9.65
C SER A 6 -31.66 31.54 -9.49
N ARG A 7 -31.01 32.14 -10.49
CA ARG A 7 -29.58 32.49 -10.42
C ARG A 7 -29.41 33.71 -9.52
N ILE A 8 -28.80 33.51 -8.35
CA ILE A 8 -28.48 34.58 -7.40
C ILE A 8 -27.13 35.22 -7.81
N THR A 9 -27.09 36.55 -7.91
CA THR A 9 -25.83 37.28 -8.08
C THR A 9 -25.19 37.53 -6.72
N THR A 10 -23.98 37.03 -6.50
CA THR A 10 -23.20 37.28 -5.27
C THR A 10 -21.76 37.69 -5.63
N PRO A 11 -21.02 38.32 -4.70
CA PRO A 11 -19.58 38.55 -4.87
C PRO A 11 -18.81 37.26 -5.12
N TYR A 12 -17.68 37.36 -5.82
CA TYR A 12 -16.75 36.24 -5.98
C TYR A 12 -16.31 35.71 -4.61
N GLY A 13 -16.34 34.39 -4.44
CA GLY A 13 -16.00 33.71 -3.18
C GLY A 13 -17.15 33.56 -2.17
N ALA A 14 -18.33 34.16 -2.45
CA ALA A 14 -19.51 34.08 -1.58
C ALA A 14 -20.62 33.16 -2.10
N TRP A 15 -20.36 32.39 -3.18
CA TRP A 15 -21.34 31.44 -3.69
C TRP A 15 -21.61 30.34 -2.67
N PRO A 16 -22.88 30.05 -2.34
CA PRO A 16 -23.22 28.88 -1.54
C PRO A 16 -22.68 27.62 -2.21
N SER A 17 -21.79 26.91 -1.50
CA SER A 17 -21.19 25.67 -1.98
C SER A 17 -21.79 24.50 -1.20
N PRO A 18 -22.35 23.47 -1.88
CA PRO A 18 -22.71 22.22 -1.22
C PRO A 18 -21.47 21.41 -0.79
N ILE A 19 -20.28 21.78 -1.28
CA ILE A 19 -19.00 21.16 -0.95
C ILE A 19 -18.39 21.89 0.25
N SER A 20 -18.35 21.22 1.39
CA SER A 20 -17.73 21.72 2.63
C SER A 20 -16.25 21.33 2.71
N ALA A 21 -15.46 22.03 3.53
CA ALA A 21 -14.09 21.64 3.84
C ALA A 21 -14.00 20.20 4.39
N ARG A 22 -15.01 19.78 5.18
CA ARG A 22 -15.14 18.38 5.65
C ARG A 22 -15.30 17.41 4.48
N SER A 23 -16.18 17.68 3.52
CA SER A 23 -16.37 16.80 2.36
C SER A 23 -15.10 16.66 1.49
N VAL A 24 -14.28 17.71 1.44
CA VAL A 24 -12.97 17.65 0.78
C VAL A 24 -11.96 16.82 1.59
N ALA A 25 -11.94 17.02 2.91
CA ALA A 25 -11.01 16.34 3.82
C ALA A 25 -11.34 14.85 4.04
N GLU A 26 -12.62 14.48 4.06
CA GLU A 26 -13.06 13.08 4.05
C GLU A 26 -12.47 12.34 2.85
N GLY A 27 -12.31 13.06 1.73
CA GLY A 27 -11.60 12.60 0.56
C GLY A 27 -12.30 11.44 -0.15
N ALA A 28 -12.02 11.30 -1.44
CA ALA A 28 -12.35 10.05 -2.12
C ALA A 28 -11.37 8.95 -1.70
N ARG A 29 -11.84 7.70 -1.73
CA ARG A 29 -10.95 6.53 -1.78
C ARG A 29 -9.99 6.74 -2.95
N ARG A 30 -8.69 6.71 -2.67
CA ARG A 30 -7.66 6.77 -3.71
C ARG A 30 -7.15 5.36 -3.95
N ILE A 31 -7.18 4.96 -5.22
CA ILE A 31 -6.61 3.72 -5.70
C ILE A 31 -5.20 4.04 -6.21
N ASP A 32 -4.24 3.22 -5.83
CA ASP A 32 -2.83 3.31 -6.22
C ASP A 32 -2.26 1.90 -6.41
N ASP A 33 -1.09 1.78 -7.06
CA ASP A 33 -0.36 0.54 -7.37
C ASP A 33 -1.27 -0.68 -7.67
N LEU A 34 -1.49 -0.97 -8.96
CA LEU A 34 -2.33 -2.09 -9.40
C LEU A 34 -1.49 -3.26 -9.87
N ALA A 35 -1.85 -4.47 -9.43
CA ALA A 35 -1.21 -5.72 -9.85
C ALA A 35 -2.25 -6.78 -10.21
N ALA A 36 -2.04 -7.47 -11.33
CA ALA A 36 -2.83 -8.64 -11.71
C ALA A 36 -2.10 -9.93 -11.29
N ILE A 37 -2.82 -10.88 -10.72
CA ILE A 37 -2.28 -12.18 -10.28
C ILE A 37 -3.24 -13.29 -10.68
N GLY A 38 -2.88 -14.08 -11.69
CA GLY A 38 -3.83 -15.02 -12.29
C GLY A 38 -5.06 -14.30 -12.82
N ASN A 39 -6.24 -14.62 -12.27
CA ASN A 39 -7.51 -13.98 -12.60
C ASN A 39 -7.96 -12.92 -11.57
N ASP A 40 -7.15 -12.66 -10.55
CA ASP A 40 -7.44 -11.63 -9.54
C ASP A 40 -6.73 -10.31 -9.88
N VAL A 41 -7.28 -9.21 -9.35
CA VAL A 41 -6.64 -7.89 -9.39
C VAL A 41 -6.48 -7.39 -7.97
N CYS A 42 -5.31 -6.86 -7.64
CA CYS A 42 -5.00 -6.25 -6.35
C CYS A 42 -4.61 -4.79 -6.51
N TRP A 43 -4.98 -3.94 -5.55
CA TRP A 43 -4.58 -2.52 -5.50
C TRP A 43 -4.42 -2.01 -4.08
N LEU A 44 -3.65 -0.93 -3.92
CA LEU A 44 -3.63 -0.15 -2.69
C LEU A 44 -4.78 0.84 -2.67
N GLU A 45 -5.51 0.86 -1.56
CA GLU A 45 -6.57 1.81 -1.33
C GLU A 45 -6.30 2.63 -0.07
N ARG A 46 -6.20 3.94 -0.24
CA ARG A 46 -5.99 4.86 0.88
C ARG A 46 -7.28 5.02 1.68
N ARG A 47 -7.17 4.98 3.01
CA ARG A 47 -8.27 5.09 3.98
C ARG A 47 -8.15 6.39 4.79
N PRO A 48 -8.67 7.55 4.33
CA PRO A 48 -8.59 8.81 5.07
C PRO A 48 -9.13 8.72 6.50
N GLY A 49 -10.24 7.99 6.70
CA GLY A 49 -10.85 7.77 8.01
C GLY A 49 -10.09 6.85 8.96
N GLU A 50 -9.03 6.17 8.49
CA GLU A 50 -8.23 5.23 9.29
C GLU A 50 -6.79 5.74 9.44
N GLY A 51 -6.64 7.02 9.80
CA GLY A 51 -5.32 7.66 9.92
C GLY A 51 -4.59 7.83 8.59
N GLY A 52 -5.29 7.66 7.46
CA GLY A 52 -4.71 7.77 6.12
C GLY A 52 -3.91 6.55 5.68
N ARG A 53 -4.00 5.41 6.38
CA ARG A 53 -3.30 4.18 6.01
C ARG A 53 -3.72 3.66 4.64
N ASN A 54 -2.83 2.91 3.99
CA ASN A 54 -3.10 2.16 2.78
C ASN A 54 -3.42 0.70 3.13
N VAL A 55 -4.49 0.19 2.52
CA VAL A 55 -4.85 -1.23 2.59
C VAL A 55 -4.76 -1.86 1.21
N LEU A 56 -4.34 -3.11 1.15
CA LEU A 56 -4.33 -3.94 -0.04
C LEU A 56 -5.69 -4.60 -0.19
N VAL A 57 -6.33 -4.37 -1.33
CA VAL A 57 -7.63 -4.92 -1.69
C VAL A 57 -7.45 -5.89 -2.84
N ARG A 58 -8.15 -7.03 -2.80
CA ARG A 58 -8.21 -8.03 -3.87
C ARG A 58 -9.63 -8.08 -4.44
N LEU A 59 -9.73 -8.01 -5.76
CA LEU A 59 -10.91 -8.30 -6.58
C LEU A 59 -10.77 -9.70 -7.17
N ALA A 60 -11.72 -10.57 -6.82
CA ALA A 60 -11.81 -11.92 -7.37
C ALA A 60 -12.59 -11.95 -8.71
N PRO A 61 -12.50 -13.05 -9.49
CA PRO A 61 -13.14 -13.15 -10.80
C PRO A 61 -14.67 -13.08 -10.76
N ASP A 62 -15.28 -13.37 -9.61
CA ASP A 62 -16.73 -13.26 -9.37
C ASP A 62 -17.18 -11.82 -9.06
N GLY A 63 -16.27 -10.85 -9.08
CA GLY A 63 -16.55 -9.45 -8.81
C GLY A 63 -16.48 -9.07 -7.31
N SER A 64 -16.23 -10.02 -6.42
CA SER A 64 -16.14 -9.74 -4.99
C SER A 64 -14.82 -9.06 -4.62
N THR A 65 -14.89 -8.05 -3.75
CA THR A 65 -13.72 -7.34 -3.22
C THR A 65 -13.50 -7.64 -1.75
N ARG A 66 -12.26 -7.88 -1.34
CA ARG A 66 -11.88 -8.07 0.07
C ARG A 66 -10.59 -7.34 0.41
N ILE A 67 -10.48 -6.82 1.63
CA ILE A 67 -9.22 -6.33 2.19
C ILE A 67 -8.39 -7.55 2.59
N ILE A 68 -7.13 -7.60 2.12
CA ILE A 68 -6.19 -8.69 2.46
C ILE A 68 -5.03 -8.23 3.33
N THR A 69 -4.88 -6.92 3.57
CA THR A 69 -3.91 -6.41 4.54
C THR A 69 -4.27 -6.88 5.95
N PRO A 70 -3.32 -7.46 6.70
CA PRO A 70 -3.53 -7.83 8.10
C PRO A 70 -3.86 -6.62 8.98
N ASP A 71 -4.62 -6.85 10.05
CA ASP A 71 -5.04 -5.77 10.96
C ASP A 71 -3.84 -5.04 11.58
N GLY A 72 -3.95 -3.72 11.69
CA GLY A 72 -2.90 -2.86 12.25
C GLY A 72 -1.77 -2.48 11.29
N PHE A 73 -1.72 -3.04 10.09
CA PHE A 73 -0.72 -2.70 9.08
C PHE A 73 -1.14 -1.55 8.15
N ASP A 74 -0.16 -0.79 7.69
CA ASP A 74 -0.26 0.27 6.68
C ASP A 74 0.71 -0.06 5.54
N VAL A 75 0.20 -0.37 4.34
CA VAL A 75 1.03 -0.83 3.22
C VAL A 75 1.63 0.36 2.48
N ARG A 76 2.85 0.76 2.88
CA ARG A 76 3.54 1.93 2.30
C ARG A 76 5.04 1.91 2.58
N SER A 77 5.79 2.16 1.52
CA SER A 77 7.24 2.39 1.58
C SER A 77 7.57 3.88 1.74
N ARG A 78 8.74 4.17 2.31
CA ARG A 78 9.38 5.48 2.38
C ARG A 78 10.66 5.58 1.56
N VAL A 79 10.97 4.61 0.71
CA VAL A 79 12.13 4.71 -0.20
C VAL A 79 12.01 5.99 -1.04
N HIS A 80 13.10 6.74 -1.15
CA HIS A 80 13.17 8.07 -1.75
C HIS A 80 12.18 9.10 -1.14
N GLU A 81 11.67 8.88 0.08
CA GLU A 81 10.62 9.65 0.78
C GLU A 81 9.25 9.73 0.06
N TYR A 82 9.15 9.27 -1.20
CA TYR A 82 7.91 9.17 -1.96
C TYR A 82 7.27 7.78 -1.85
N GLY A 83 8.08 6.72 -1.72
CA GLY A 83 7.62 5.33 -1.69
C GLY A 83 7.31 4.75 -3.08
N GLY A 84 6.47 3.72 -3.11
CA GLY A 84 6.04 2.98 -4.32
C GLY A 84 6.44 1.50 -4.28
N GLY A 85 5.72 0.65 -5.02
CA GLY A 85 6.03 -0.79 -5.11
C GLY A 85 5.97 -1.49 -3.75
N ALA A 86 5.05 -1.04 -2.89
CA ALA A 86 5.00 -1.43 -1.48
C ALA A 86 4.34 -2.80 -1.24
N PHE A 87 3.89 -3.49 -2.29
CA PHE A 87 3.36 -4.85 -2.20
C PHE A 87 3.65 -5.67 -3.44
N LEU A 88 3.58 -6.99 -3.27
CA LEU A 88 3.65 -7.97 -4.34
C LEU A 88 2.69 -9.13 -4.00
N PRO A 89 1.62 -9.34 -4.77
CA PRO A 89 0.74 -10.48 -4.58
C PRO A 89 1.37 -11.75 -5.18
N PHE A 90 1.11 -12.90 -4.57
CA PHE A 90 1.48 -14.21 -5.12
C PHE A 90 0.25 -14.99 -5.57
N ALA A 91 0.44 -15.94 -6.49
CA ALA A 91 -0.62 -16.84 -6.90
C ALA A 91 -1.01 -17.73 -5.71
N GLY A 92 -2.30 -17.80 -5.41
CA GLY A 92 -2.81 -18.48 -4.22
C GLY A 92 -3.74 -17.58 -3.41
N ALA A 93 -4.44 -18.15 -2.42
CA ALA A 93 -5.48 -17.45 -1.69
C ALA A 93 -4.93 -16.43 -0.69
N GLY A 94 -4.56 -15.23 -1.17
CA GLY A 94 -4.21 -14.09 -0.31
C GLY A 94 -2.77 -14.04 0.19
N VAL A 95 -1.87 -14.87 -0.35
CA VAL A 95 -0.44 -14.75 -0.06
C VAL A 95 0.12 -13.51 -0.74
N HIS A 96 0.79 -12.65 0.02
CA HIS A 96 1.38 -11.41 -0.50
C HIS A 96 2.56 -10.96 0.35
N ALA A 97 3.54 -10.31 -0.29
CA ALA A 97 4.58 -9.57 0.40
C ALA A 97 4.22 -8.09 0.41
N PHE A 98 4.59 -7.37 1.47
CA PHE A 98 4.33 -5.94 1.57
C PHE A 98 5.30 -5.22 2.50
N VAL A 99 5.42 -3.90 2.34
CA VAL A 99 6.21 -3.03 3.22
C VAL A 99 5.27 -2.38 4.23
N ASN A 100 5.53 -2.59 5.51
CA ASN A 100 4.77 -1.95 6.59
C ASN A 100 5.28 -0.53 6.84
N PHE A 101 4.39 0.45 6.89
CA PHE A 101 4.79 1.85 7.06
C PHE A 101 5.45 2.12 8.41
N ALA A 102 4.97 1.48 9.47
CA ALA A 102 5.36 1.80 10.84
C ALA A 102 6.84 1.50 11.13
N ASP A 103 7.38 0.42 10.55
CA ASP A 103 8.75 -0.05 10.79
C ASP A 103 9.57 -0.24 9.52
N GLN A 104 8.98 0.01 8.34
CA GLN A 104 9.59 -0.09 7.02
C GLN A 104 10.10 -1.49 6.66
N ARG A 105 9.69 -2.53 7.39
CA ARG A 105 10.10 -3.91 7.12
C ARG A 105 9.26 -4.53 6.02
N VAL A 106 9.84 -5.48 5.29
CA VAL A 106 9.11 -6.34 4.36
C VAL A 106 8.49 -7.47 5.17
N TYR A 107 7.20 -7.67 4.99
CA TYR A 107 6.42 -8.75 5.57
C TYR A 107 5.93 -9.69 4.48
N LEU A 108 5.79 -10.97 4.84
CA LEU A 108 5.08 -11.97 4.08
C LEU A 108 3.82 -12.35 4.86
N ALA A 109 2.66 -12.22 4.23
CA ALA A 109 1.38 -12.52 4.82
C ALA A 109 0.65 -13.62 4.05
N THR A 110 -0.02 -14.49 4.80
CA THR A 110 -1.02 -15.45 4.33
C THR A 110 -2.39 -15.06 4.91
N ALA A 111 -3.39 -15.93 4.76
CA ALA A 111 -4.68 -15.75 5.44
C ALA A 111 -4.58 -15.85 6.98
N HIS A 112 -3.54 -16.50 7.50
CA HIS A 112 -3.45 -16.85 8.92
C HIS A 112 -2.18 -16.32 9.60
N THR A 113 -1.09 -16.10 8.86
CA THR A 113 0.18 -15.64 9.42
C THR A 113 0.68 -14.37 8.75
N THR A 114 1.48 -13.61 9.48
CA THR A 114 2.20 -12.43 8.98
C THR A 114 3.56 -12.39 9.64
N ILE A 115 4.61 -12.60 8.85
CA ILE A 115 5.98 -12.72 9.34
C ILE A 115 6.89 -11.69 8.66
N PRO A 116 7.84 -11.08 9.38
CA PRO A 116 8.80 -10.19 8.77
C PRO A 116 9.89 -10.98 8.03
N LEU A 117 10.23 -10.55 6.82
CA LEU A 117 11.33 -11.07 6.01
C LEU A 117 12.65 -10.31 6.22
N THR A 118 12.60 -9.09 6.75
CA THR A 118 13.76 -8.23 6.97
C THR A 118 14.01 -7.95 8.46
N PRO A 119 15.27 -7.69 8.87
CA PRO A 119 15.59 -7.28 10.24
C PRO A 119 15.01 -5.90 10.57
N ALA A 120 14.98 -5.57 11.86
CA ALA A 120 14.59 -4.24 12.36
C ALA A 120 15.84 -3.35 12.50
N ASP A 121 16.41 -2.93 11.37
CA ASP A 121 17.67 -2.17 11.28
C ASP A 121 17.51 -0.75 10.71
N ASN A 122 16.27 -0.23 10.70
CA ASN A 122 15.87 1.05 10.10
C ASN A 122 16.10 1.15 8.58
N SER A 123 16.36 0.04 7.90
CA SER A 123 16.32 0.01 6.44
C SER A 123 14.91 0.23 5.90
N ARG A 124 14.83 0.73 4.67
CA ARG A 124 13.58 0.92 3.94
C ARG A 124 13.62 0.09 2.67
N TYR A 125 12.47 -0.42 2.25
CA TYR A 125 12.37 -1.30 1.09
C TYR A 125 11.25 -0.87 0.16
N ALA A 126 11.40 -1.12 -1.14
CA ALA A 126 10.41 -0.84 -2.17
C ALA A 126 10.61 -1.77 -3.38
N ASP A 127 9.68 -1.69 -4.34
CA ASP A 127 9.76 -2.37 -5.64
C ASP A 127 10.00 -3.88 -5.50
N LEU A 128 9.09 -4.52 -4.77
CA LEU A 128 9.17 -5.96 -4.49
C LEU A 128 8.90 -6.77 -5.76
N VAL A 129 9.85 -7.65 -6.12
CA VAL A 129 9.74 -8.53 -7.30
C VAL A 129 10.04 -9.97 -6.90
N PHE A 130 9.25 -10.92 -7.37
CA PHE A 130 9.49 -12.35 -7.12
C PHE A 130 10.47 -12.94 -8.14
N ASP A 131 11.52 -13.60 -7.66
CA ASP A 131 12.45 -14.42 -8.44
C ASP A 131 12.09 -15.91 -8.23
N PRO A 132 11.22 -16.49 -9.09
CA PRO A 132 10.75 -17.87 -8.93
C PRO A 132 11.87 -18.90 -9.08
N CYS A 133 12.91 -18.59 -9.87
CA CYS A 133 14.02 -19.52 -10.10
C CYS A 133 14.86 -19.77 -8.84
N ARG A 134 14.86 -18.81 -7.90
CA ARG A 134 15.66 -18.87 -6.66
C ARG A 134 14.82 -18.78 -5.39
N HIS A 135 13.50 -18.78 -5.52
CA HIS A 135 12.55 -18.73 -4.40
C HIS A 135 12.86 -17.59 -3.41
N ARG A 136 12.90 -16.36 -3.94
CA ARG A 136 13.27 -15.16 -3.18
C ARG A 136 12.57 -13.93 -3.72
N LEU A 137 12.56 -12.86 -2.94
CA LEU A 137 12.21 -11.53 -3.40
C LEU A 137 13.47 -10.75 -3.76
N LEU A 138 13.35 -9.92 -4.78
CA LEU A 138 14.24 -8.80 -5.04
C LEU A 138 13.53 -7.53 -4.56
N ALA A 139 14.31 -6.59 -4.02
CA ALA A 139 13.79 -5.31 -3.56
C ALA A 139 14.87 -4.22 -3.71
N VAL A 140 14.42 -2.98 -3.84
CA VAL A 140 15.26 -1.81 -3.57
C VAL A 140 15.36 -1.63 -2.06
N GLN A 141 16.56 -1.36 -1.55
CA GLN A 141 16.83 -1.06 -0.14
C GLN A 141 17.56 0.28 0.00
N GLU A 142 17.11 1.10 0.94
CA GLU A 142 17.88 2.21 1.51
C GLU A 142 18.29 1.85 2.94
N ARG A 143 19.55 2.10 3.29
CA ARG A 143 20.07 1.91 4.64
C ARG A 143 20.45 3.25 5.25
N PRO A 144 20.25 3.44 6.57
CA PRO A 144 20.78 4.61 7.25
C PRO A 144 22.31 4.64 7.15
N SER A 145 22.88 5.79 6.78
CA SER A 145 24.32 6.00 6.81
C SER A 145 24.79 6.44 8.20
N ALA A 146 25.98 5.95 8.62
CA ALA A 146 26.64 6.40 9.84
C ALA A 146 27.00 7.89 9.83
N SER A 147 27.14 8.51 8.65
CA SER A 147 27.43 9.94 8.49
C SER A 147 26.19 10.84 8.46
N GLY A 148 25.00 10.27 8.64
CA GLY A 148 23.71 10.94 8.43
C GLY A 148 23.25 10.89 6.97
N GLY A 149 21.93 10.85 6.79
CA GLY A 149 21.28 10.54 5.51
C GLY A 149 21.20 9.03 5.24
N ASP A 150 20.82 8.66 4.01
CA ASP A 150 20.73 7.27 3.58
C ASP A 150 21.90 6.92 2.64
N GLU A 151 22.38 5.68 2.72
CA GLU A 151 23.28 5.11 1.72
C GLU A 151 22.59 5.09 0.34
N PRO A 152 23.35 5.10 -0.77
CA PRO A 152 22.77 4.90 -2.10
C PRO A 152 21.89 3.65 -2.14
N ALA A 153 20.71 3.78 -2.75
CA ALA A 153 19.78 2.67 -2.88
C ALA A 153 20.45 1.47 -3.57
N ALA A 154 20.23 0.27 -3.03
CA ALA A 154 20.82 -0.97 -3.51
C ALA A 154 19.73 -2.01 -3.85
N LEU A 155 20.05 -2.93 -4.75
CA LEU A 155 19.22 -4.12 -4.96
C LEU A 155 19.62 -5.21 -3.95
N VAL A 156 18.63 -5.78 -3.28
CA VAL A 156 18.81 -6.87 -2.33
C VAL A 156 17.94 -8.07 -2.65
N ALA A 157 18.39 -9.23 -2.18
CA ALA A 157 17.67 -10.49 -2.29
C ALA A 157 17.21 -10.94 -0.90
N LEU A 158 15.91 -11.14 -0.73
CA LEU A 158 15.28 -11.58 0.52
C LEU A 158 14.80 -13.03 0.34
N PRO A 159 15.35 -14.00 1.09
CA PRO A 159 14.91 -15.38 0.96
C PRO A 159 13.43 -15.52 1.37
N LEU A 160 12.67 -16.32 0.63
CA LEU A 160 11.32 -16.69 1.02
C LEU A 160 11.33 -18.03 1.77
N PRO A 161 10.56 -18.16 2.88
CA PRO A 161 10.39 -19.44 3.56
C PRO A 161 9.80 -20.47 2.59
N THR A 162 10.41 -21.65 2.51
CA THR A 162 9.92 -22.76 1.67
C THR A 162 8.61 -23.36 2.16
N ASP A 163 8.33 -23.26 3.45
CA ASP A 163 7.07 -23.67 4.07
C ASP A 163 6.43 -22.43 4.71
N LEU A 164 5.34 -21.96 4.12
CA LEU A 164 4.45 -21.02 4.80
C LEU A 164 3.48 -21.87 5.63
N PRO A 165 3.42 -21.70 6.97
CA PRO A 165 2.41 -22.38 7.74
C PRO A 165 1.04 -21.92 7.24
N ASP A 166 0.14 -22.88 7.02
CA ASP A 166 -1.27 -22.63 6.69
C ASP A 166 -1.86 -21.64 7.70
#